data_AF-A0A9R0VZ37-F1
#
_entry.id   AF-A0A9R0VZ37-F1
#
_cell.length_a   1.000
_cell.length_b   1.000
_cell.length_c   1.000
_cell.angle_alpha   90.00
_cell.angle_beta   90.00
_cell.angle_gamma   90.00
#
_symmetry.space_group_name_H-M   'P 1'
#
loop_
_entity.id
_entity.type
_entity.pdbx_description
1 polymer ?
#
loop_
_entity_poly.entity_id
_entity_poly.type
_entity_poly.pdbx_seq_one_letter_code
_entity_poly.pdbx_strand_id
1 'polypeptide(L)'
;MVGRCFASLFWGVVADRIGRKPIIAFSMFSVVIFNTLFGLSVKYWMAIATRMLLGSMNGMLAPIKAYSVEVCRPEHHALGLSVVSTGWGIGLVVGPAIGGYLAQPAKQYPNLFSEKSIFGRFPYLLPCLFISLIAFAVLISCIWLPETLHMHKNLEREVEMVSDSRAAPHREVPHPEKSLYKNWPLMSSIIAYCVFTLHDTAYSEIFSLWAVSEKKYGGLSFSSKDVGQVLAVSGAGLLLYQIFVYRHVHKYLGSIISSRIAAALSIPLLATYPFMTHLSGTKLGLAIYFAAVIKGAFAVSVNNSISLSQT
;
A
#
# COMPACT_ATOMS: atom_id res chain seq x y z
N MET A 1 8.54 1.36 6.69
CA MET A 1 7.38 0.98 7.51
C MET A 1 7.35 1.71 8.86
N VAL A 2 8.43 1.70 9.64
CA VAL A 2 8.49 2.36 10.97
C VAL A 2 8.07 3.84 10.95
N GLY A 3 8.60 4.66 10.03
CA GLY A 3 8.24 6.08 9.94
C GLY A 3 6.73 6.33 9.77
N ARG A 4 6.04 5.48 9.00
CA ARG A 4 4.58 5.60 8.79
C ARG A 4 3.78 5.23 10.04
N CYS A 5 4.28 4.31 10.86
CA CYS A 5 3.59 3.89 12.09
C CYS A 5 3.35 5.10 13.00
N PHE A 6 4.42 5.85 13.32
CA PHE A 6 4.34 7.03 14.19
C PHE A 6 3.56 8.19 13.55
N ALA A 7 3.67 8.36 12.23
CA ALA A 7 3.12 9.52 11.56
C ALA A 7 1.67 9.36 11.09
N SER A 8 1.16 8.13 10.96
CA SER A 8 -0.16 7.87 10.37
C SER A 8 -1.32 8.53 11.12
N LEU A 9 -1.34 8.43 12.46
CA LEU A 9 -2.34 9.08 13.30
C LEU A 9 -2.19 10.61 13.28
N PHE A 10 -0.94 11.08 13.37
CA PHE A 10 -0.63 12.50 13.34
C PHE A 10 -1.13 13.17 12.06
N TRP A 11 -0.82 12.60 10.89
CA TRP A 11 -1.24 13.17 9.61
C TRP A 11 -2.75 13.07 9.36
N GLY A 12 -3.44 12.10 9.95
CA GLY A 12 -4.90 12.05 9.95
C GLY A 12 -5.49 13.29 10.63
N VAL A 13 -5.11 13.52 11.88
CA VAL A 13 -5.58 14.69 12.67
C VAL A 13 -5.19 16.02 12.01
N VAL A 14 -3.98 16.10 11.46
CA VAL A 14 -3.51 17.31 10.79
C VAL A 14 -4.29 17.57 9.49
N ALA A 15 -4.63 16.53 8.71
CA ALA A 15 -5.46 16.68 7.51
C ALA A 15 -6.88 17.14 7.84
N ASP A 16 -7.43 16.71 8.97
CA ASP A 16 -8.75 17.15 9.41
C ASP A 16 -8.77 18.64 9.76
N ARG A 17 -7.67 19.17 10.32
CA ARG A 17 -7.53 20.59 10.71
C ARG A 17 -7.10 21.52 9.58
N ILE A 18 -6.08 21.15 8.82
CA ILE A 18 -5.44 22.01 7.81
C ILE A 18 -6.13 21.89 6.44
N GLY A 19 -6.81 20.77 6.18
CA GLY A 19 -7.39 20.45 4.88
C GLY A 19 -6.68 19.26 4.24
N ARG A 20 -7.36 18.62 3.27
CA ARG A 20 -6.92 17.34 2.71
C ARG A 20 -5.92 17.58 1.58
N LYS A 21 -6.16 18.60 0.76
CA LYS A 21 -5.28 19.03 -0.34
C LYS A 21 -3.85 19.36 0.10
N PRO A 22 -3.59 20.22 1.11
CA PRO A 22 -2.23 20.59 1.50
C PRO A 22 -1.42 19.40 2.01
N ILE A 23 -2.06 18.45 2.70
CA ILE A 23 -1.40 17.23 3.20
C ILE A 23 -1.05 16.26 2.07
N ILE A 24 -1.94 16.11 1.09
CA ILE A 24 -1.68 15.32 -0.12
C ILE A 24 -0.50 15.94 -0.91
N ALA A 25 -0.52 17.25 -1.13
CA ALA A 25 0.56 17.97 -1.82
C ALA A 25 1.90 17.88 -1.07
N PHE A 26 1.89 18.09 0.25
CA PHE A 26 3.09 17.94 1.09
C PHE A 26 3.66 16.53 1.06
N SER A 27 2.78 15.51 1.06
CA SER A 27 3.20 14.10 0.95
C SER A 27 3.86 13.83 -0.41
N MET A 28 3.31 14.37 -1.51
CA MET A 28 3.91 14.24 -2.85
C MET A 28 5.24 14.96 -2.96
N PHE A 29 5.36 16.18 -2.42
CA PHE A 29 6.61 16.92 -2.35
C PHE A 29 7.69 16.13 -1.59
N SER A 30 7.32 15.55 -0.44
CA SER A 30 8.19 14.69 0.34
C SER A 30 8.63 13.44 -0.44
N VAL A 31 7.74 12.84 -1.24
CA VAL A 31 8.11 11.74 -2.16
C VAL A 31 9.15 12.20 -3.16
N VAL A 32 8.96 13.33 -3.85
CA VAL A 32 9.91 13.85 -4.84
C VAL A 32 11.31 14.03 -4.24
N ILE A 33 11.41 14.65 -3.05
CA ILE A 33 12.70 14.92 -2.41
C ILE A 33 13.34 13.63 -1.90
N PHE A 34 12.68 12.92 -0.98
CA PHE A 34 13.33 11.82 -0.27
C PHE A 34 13.50 10.58 -1.13
N ASN A 35 12.66 10.37 -2.15
CA ASN A 35 12.88 9.30 -3.12
C ASN A 35 14.10 9.59 -4.01
N THR A 36 14.30 10.84 -4.42
CA THR A 36 15.49 11.26 -5.18
C THR A 36 16.76 11.16 -4.33
N LEU A 37 16.70 11.59 -3.06
CA LEU A 37 17.82 11.45 -2.12
C LEU A 37 18.16 9.97 -1.84
N PHE A 38 17.16 9.08 -1.79
CA PHE A 38 17.42 7.65 -1.70
C PHE A 38 18.19 7.14 -2.93
N GLY A 39 17.82 7.58 -4.13
CA GLY A 39 18.56 7.23 -5.36
C GLY A 39 20.03 7.65 -5.35
N LEU A 40 20.36 8.73 -4.63
CA LEU A 40 21.71 9.25 -4.43
C LEU A 40 22.42 8.67 -3.19
N SER A 41 21.84 7.67 -2.53
CA SER A 41 22.41 7.11 -1.31
C SER A 41 23.57 6.16 -1.62
N VAL A 42 24.76 6.48 -1.09
CA VAL A 42 25.97 5.63 -1.17
C VAL A 42 26.20 4.77 0.07
N LYS A 43 25.66 5.17 1.23
CA LYS A 43 25.84 4.48 2.51
C LYS A 43 24.52 3.89 2.98
N TYR A 44 24.58 2.71 3.60
CA TYR A 44 23.41 2.03 4.17
C TYR A 44 22.61 2.93 5.13
N TRP A 45 23.29 3.65 6.02
CA TRP A 45 22.65 4.58 6.97
C TRP A 45 21.89 5.73 6.29
N MET A 46 22.41 6.24 5.16
CA MET A 46 21.74 7.28 4.39
C MET A 46 20.46 6.76 3.75
N ALA A 47 20.48 5.52 3.24
CA ALA A 47 19.31 4.86 2.69
C ALA A 47 18.22 4.61 3.76
N ILE A 48 18.62 4.20 4.97
CA ILE A 48 17.68 4.07 6.10
C ILE A 48 17.08 5.43 6.47
N ALA A 49 17.91 6.45 6.67
CA ALA A 49 17.45 7.76 7.11
C ALA A 49 16.46 8.37 6.12
N THR A 50 16.79 8.35 4.82
CA THR A 50 15.89 8.85 3.76
C THR A 50 14.58 8.08 3.69
N ARG A 51 14.60 6.75 3.87
CA ARG A 51 13.37 5.92 3.89
C ARG A 51 12.54 6.13 5.15
N MET A 52 13.18 6.37 6.29
CA MET A 52 12.49 6.69 7.55
C MET A 52 11.79 8.05 7.46
N LEU A 53 12.50 9.08 6.96
CA LEU A 53 11.94 10.42 6.74
C LEU A 53 10.83 10.42 5.69
N LEU A 54 11.02 9.72 4.57
CA LEU A 54 9.95 9.52 3.58
C LEU A 54 8.73 8.87 4.22
N GLY A 55 8.93 7.87 5.08
CA GLY A 55 7.85 7.20 5.78
C GLY A 55 7.11 8.11 6.77
N SER A 56 7.83 8.93 7.53
CA SER A 56 7.22 9.83 8.52
C SER A 56 6.55 11.05 7.90
N MET A 57 7.00 11.51 6.74
CA MET A 57 6.44 12.69 6.06
C MET A 57 5.37 12.33 5.01
N ASN A 58 5.15 11.05 4.74
CA ASN A 58 4.17 10.57 3.77
C ASN A 58 2.93 10.02 4.46
N GLY A 59 1.97 10.92 4.73
CA GLY A 59 0.70 10.64 5.39
C GLY A 59 -0.51 10.48 4.47
N MET A 60 -0.31 10.34 3.15
CA MET A 60 -1.38 10.46 2.14
C MET A 60 -2.52 9.44 2.24
N LEU A 61 -2.27 8.23 2.76
CA LEU A 61 -3.20 7.10 2.63
C LEU A 61 -4.57 7.33 3.30
N ALA A 62 -4.61 8.02 4.44
CA ALA A 62 -5.87 8.33 5.11
C ALA A 62 -6.59 9.53 4.44
N PRO A 63 -5.93 10.68 4.21
CA PRO A 63 -6.54 11.83 3.55
C PRO A 63 -7.09 11.53 2.16
N ILE A 64 -6.44 10.70 1.33
CA ILE A 64 -6.92 10.43 -0.04
C ILE A 64 -8.24 9.64 -0.05
N LYS A 65 -8.43 8.72 0.92
CA LYS A 65 -9.67 7.96 1.05
C LYS A 65 -10.80 8.84 1.55
N ALA A 66 -10.53 9.68 2.56
CA ALA A 66 -11.49 10.66 3.06
C ALA A 66 -11.88 11.67 1.96
N TYR A 67 -10.89 12.22 1.28
CA TYR A 67 -11.07 13.15 0.16
C TYR A 67 -11.95 12.55 -0.94
N SER A 68 -11.71 11.29 -1.30
CA SER A 68 -12.50 10.62 -2.33
C SER A 68 -13.97 10.46 -1.95
N VAL A 69 -14.29 10.29 -0.67
CA VAL A 69 -15.67 10.21 -0.18
C VAL A 69 -16.29 11.62 -0.14
N GLU A 70 -15.55 12.62 0.37
CA GLU A 70 -16.03 14.00 0.50
C GLU A 70 -16.34 14.68 -0.86
N VAL A 71 -15.56 14.40 -1.91
CA VAL A 71 -15.81 14.96 -3.26
C VAL A 71 -16.96 14.26 -3.99
N CYS A 72 -17.20 12.99 -3.70
CA CYS A 72 -18.25 12.22 -4.36
C CYS A 72 -19.61 12.51 -3.73
N ARG A 73 -20.67 12.46 -4.54
CA ARG A 73 -22.03 12.40 -4.01
C ARG A 73 -22.24 11.10 -3.22
N PRO A 74 -23.17 11.05 -2.24
CA PRO A 74 -23.48 9.85 -1.46
C PRO A 74 -23.72 8.60 -2.30
N GLU A 75 -24.40 8.76 -3.44
CA GLU A 75 -24.69 7.71 -4.42
C GLU A 75 -23.43 7.11 -5.09
N HIS A 76 -22.31 7.83 -5.05
CA HIS A 76 -21.06 7.48 -5.75
C HIS A 76 -19.86 7.27 -4.81
N HIS A 77 -20.05 7.25 -3.48
CA HIS A 77 -18.96 6.98 -2.53
C HIS A 77 -18.22 5.67 -2.82
N ALA A 78 -18.96 4.62 -3.18
CA ALA A 78 -18.38 3.32 -3.55
C ALA A 78 -17.51 3.40 -4.81
N LEU A 79 -17.90 4.25 -5.78
CA LEU A 79 -17.13 4.47 -7.00
C LEU A 79 -15.84 5.25 -6.70
N GLY A 80 -15.89 6.29 -5.86
CA GLY A 80 -14.69 7.02 -5.45
C GLY A 80 -13.67 6.11 -4.76
N LEU A 81 -14.11 5.35 -3.76
CA LEU A 81 -13.24 4.42 -3.04
C LEU A 81 -12.67 3.31 -3.94
N SER A 82 -13.42 2.86 -4.94
CA SER A 82 -12.95 1.86 -5.89
C SER A 82 -11.87 2.41 -6.84
N VAL A 83 -11.94 3.68 -7.24
CA VAL A 83 -10.88 4.35 -8.00
C VAL A 83 -9.59 4.43 -7.19
N VAL A 84 -9.66 4.80 -5.91
CA VAL A 84 -8.48 4.82 -5.01
C VAL A 84 -7.87 3.43 -4.88
N SER A 85 -8.69 2.40 -4.70
CA SER A 85 -8.24 1.00 -4.60
C SER A 85 -7.63 0.50 -5.92
N THR A 86 -8.21 0.87 -7.06
CA THR A 86 -7.69 0.52 -8.39
C THR A 86 -6.34 1.17 -8.64
N GLY A 87 -6.16 2.43 -8.27
CA GLY A 87 -4.87 3.12 -8.35
C GLY A 87 -3.78 2.43 -7.52
N TRP A 88 -4.11 1.98 -6.31
CA TRP A 88 -3.22 1.15 -5.50
C TRP A 88 -2.83 -0.15 -6.20
N GLY A 89 -3.81 -0.86 -6.78
CA GLY A 89 -3.57 -2.10 -7.51
C GLY A 89 -2.68 -1.91 -8.76
N ILE A 90 -2.87 -0.83 -9.53
CA ILE A 90 -1.98 -0.47 -10.64
C ILE A 90 -0.57 -0.22 -10.13
N GLY A 91 -0.42 0.47 -9.00
CA GLY A 91 0.86 0.70 -8.35
C GLY A 91 1.60 -0.58 -7.97
N LEU A 92 0.89 -1.63 -7.55
CA LEU A 92 1.47 -2.94 -7.24
C LEU A 92 2.00 -3.68 -8.49
N VAL A 93 1.49 -3.37 -9.68
CA VAL A 93 1.99 -3.92 -10.95
C VAL A 93 3.17 -3.10 -11.47
N VAL A 94 2.94 -1.79 -11.61
CA VAL A 94 3.85 -0.86 -12.27
C VAL A 94 5.08 -0.59 -11.41
N GLY A 95 4.92 -0.50 -10.08
CA GLY A 95 6.01 -0.21 -9.15
C GLY A 95 7.17 -1.22 -9.22
N PRO A 96 6.92 -2.53 -8.99
CA PRO A 96 7.96 -3.55 -9.10
C PRO A 96 8.54 -3.68 -10.50
N ALA A 97 7.75 -3.46 -11.55
CA ALA A 97 8.25 -3.44 -12.92
C ALA A 97 9.28 -2.30 -13.12
N ILE A 98 8.93 -1.06 -12.78
CA ILE A 98 9.86 0.08 -12.85
C ILE A 98 11.11 -0.20 -11.99
N GLY A 99 10.91 -0.67 -10.75
CA GLY A 99 11.99 -0.95 -9.82
C GLY A 99 12.95 -2.03 -10.30
N GLY A 100 12.45 -3.10 -10.92
CA GLY A 100 13.27 -4.21 -11.41
C GLY A 100 13.97 -3.93 -12.73
N TYR A 101 13.26 -3.37 -13.71
CA TYR A 101 13.79 -3.11 -15.06
C TYR A 101 14.72 -1.91 -15.12
N LEU A 102 14.52 -0.87 -14.29
CA LEU A 102 15.42 0.29 -14.29
C LEU A 102 16.55 0.18 -13.27
N ALA A 103 16.55 -0.83 -12.39
CA ALA A 103 17.64 -1.04 -11.44
C ALA A 103 18.93 -1.44 -12.15
N GLN A 104 20.06 -0.93 -11.66
CA GLN A 104 21.41 -1.22 -12.16
C GLN A 104 21.53 -1.00 -13.69
N PRO A 105 21.20 0.19 -14.20
CA PRO A 105 21.10 0.45 -15.63
C PRO A 105 22.44 0.24 -16.37
N ALA A 106 23.58 0.51 -15.71
CA ALA A 106 24.90 0.25 -16.28
C ALA A 106 25.17 -1.24 -16.54
N LYS A 107 24.58 -2.14 -15.73
CA LYS A 107 24.69 -3.60 -15.91
C LYS A 107 23.65 -4.14 -16.88
N GLN A 108 22.42 -3.64 -16.82
CA GLN A 108 21.32 -4.11 -17.66
C GLN A 108 21.38 -3.58 -19.10
N TYR A 109 21.85 -2.35 -19.28
CA TYR A 109 21.88 -1.64 -20.56
C TYR A 109 23.26 -1.02 -20.84
N PRO A 110 24.32 -1.83 -21.01
CA PRO A 110 25.70 -1.34 -21.16
C PRO A 110 25.91 -0.46 -22.40
N ASN A 111 25.08 -0.62 -23.44
CA ASN A 111 25.12 0.20 -24.66
C ASN A 111 24.60 1.63 -24.44
N LEU A 112 23.76 1.85 -23.43
CA LEU A 112 23.12 3.15 -23.15
C LEU A 112 23.73 3.85 -21.93
N PHE A 113 24.22 3.08 -20.94
CA PHE A 113 24.77 3.60 -19.71
C PHE A 113 26.17 3.02 -19.46
N SER A 114 27.18 3.90 -19.46
CA SER A 114 28.54 3.51 -19.08
C SER A 114 28.66 3.30 -17.57
N GLU A 115 29.50 2.34 -17.14
CA GLU A 115 29.82 2.14 -15.72
C GLU A 115 30.49 3.36 -15.07
N LYS A 116 31.16 4.20 -15.85
CA LYS A 116 31.77 5.45 -15.35
C LYS A 116 30.77 6.59 -15.17
N SER A 117 29.51 6.40 -15.59
CA SER A 117 28.46 7.41 -15.46
C SER A 117 27.92 7.52 -14.02
N ILE A 118 27.14 8.57 -13.77
CA ILE A 118 26.42 8.76 -12.49
C ILE A 118 25.55 7.53 -12.17
N PHE A 119 24.99 6.88 -13.18
CA PHE A 119 24.14 5.69 -13.02
C PHE A 119 24.93 4.39 -12.73
N GLY A 120 26.23 4.36 -13.03
CA GLY A 120 27.13 3.32 -12.55
C GLY A 120 27.48 3.51 -11.08
N ARG A 121 27.69 4.77 -10.65
CA ARG A 121 27.92 5.11 -9.24
C ARG A 121 26.66 4.92 -8.38
N PHE A 122 25.49 5.24 -8.92
CA PHE A 122 24.20 5.17 -8.22
C PHE A 122 23.24 4.21 -8.94
N PRO A 123 23.29 2.89 -8.63
CA PRO A 123 22.56 1.87 -9.38
C PRO A 123 21.04 1.97 -9.28
N TYR A 124 20.51 2.66 -8.26
CA TYR A 124 19.07 2.83 -8.04
C TYR A 124 18.58 4.25 -8.34
N LEU A 125 19.44 5.13 -8.87
CA LEU A 125 19.06 6.51 -9.16
C LEU A 125 18.00 6.59 -10.27
N LEU A 126 18.16 5.81 -11.33
CA LEU A 126 17.25 5.83 -12.48
C LEU A 126 15.78 5.49 -12.12
N PRO A 127 15.48 4.38 -11.42
CA PRO A 127 14.10 4.10 -11.00
C PRO A 127 13.57 5.16 -10.03
N CYS A 128 14.43 5.71 -9.17
CA CYS A 128 14.03 6.76 -8.24
C CYS A 128 13.67 8.06 -8.97
N LEU A 129 14.48 8.49 -9.94
CA LEU A 129 14.19 9.68 -10.75
C LEU A 129 12.89 9.52 -11.54
N PHE A 130 12.65 8.34 -12.12
CA PHE A 130 11.42 8.07 -12.87
C PHE A 130 10.17 8.18 -11.97
N ILE A 131 10.20 7.55 -10.78
CA ILE A 131 9.10 7.66 -9.81
C ILE A 131 8.95 9.10 -9.30
N SER A 132 10.05 9.80 -9.04
CA SER A 132 10.03 11.20 -8.62
C SER A 132 9.44 12.11 -9.69
N LEU A 133 9.69 11.85 -10.98
CA LEU A 133 9.09 12.61 -12.08
C LEU A 133 7.58 12.40 -12.15
N ILE A 134 7.10 11.17 -11.99
CA ILE A 134 5.66 10.88 -11.89
C ILE A 134 5.07 11.60 -10.68
N ALA A 135 5.71 11.50 -9.52
CA ALA A 135 5.24 12.16 -8.30
C ALA A 135 5.23 13.69 -8.45
N PHE A 136 6.19 14.27 -9.17
CA PHE A 136 6.23 15.70 -9.47
C PHE A 136 5.10 16.13 -10.40
N ALA A 137 4.78 15.34 -11.43
CA ALA A 137 3.61 15.58 -12.27
C ALA A 137 2.31 15.52 -11.43
N VAL A 138 2.18 14.55 -10.52
CA VAL A 138 1.03 14.46 -9.59
C VAL A 138 0.99 15.65 -8.63
N LEU A 139 2.15 16.14 -8.15
CA LEU A 139 2.22 17.34 -7.32
C LEU A 139 1.69 18.57 -8.05
N ILE A 140 2.05 18.75 -9.32
CA ILE A 140 1.48 19.82 -10.16
C ILE A 140 -0.03 19.59 -10.31
N SER A 141 -0.47 18.36 -10.53
CA SER A 141 -1.89 18.00 -10.61
C SER A 141 -2.68 18.36 -9.34
N CYS A 142 -2.03 18.39 -8.18
CA CYS A 142 -2.66 18.78 -6.92
C CYS A 142 -3.09 20.26 -6.91
N ILE A 143 -2.57 21.13 -7.78
CA ILE A 143 -2.99 22.53 -7.85
C ILE A 143 -4.48 22.64 -8.21
N TRP A 144 -4.96 21.77 -9.10
CA TRP A 144 -6.36 21.73 -9.53
C TRP A 144 -7.30 20.99 -8.57
N LEU A 145 -6.78 20.32 -7.55
CA LEU A 145 -7.63 19.64 -6.56
C LEU A 145 -8.45 20.68 -5.78
N PRO A 146 -9.78 20.57 -5.70
CA PRO A 146 -10.57 21.40 -4.79
C PRO A 146 -10.27 21.02 -3.33
N GLU A 147 -10.32 22.00 -2.42
CA GLU A 147 -10.19 21.75 -0.98
C GLU A 147 -11.55 21.34 -0.39
N THR A 148 -11.57 20.32 0.46
CA THR A 148 -12.79 19.74 1.05
C THR A 148 -13.00 20.10 2.52
N LEU A 149 -12.05 20.82 3.16
CA LEU A 149 -12.11 21.21 4.57
C LEU A 149 -13.46 21.82 5.01
N HIS A 150 -14.11 22.62 4.14
CA HIS A 150 -15.38 23.26 4.45
C HIS A 150 -16.56 22.28 4.58
N MET A 151 -16.53 21.14 3.88
CA MET A 151 -17.58 20.14 3.94
C MET A 151 -17.60 19.44 5.31
N HIS A 152 -16.42 19.20 5.89
CA HIS A 152 -16.29 18.61 7.23
C HIS A 152 -16.87 19.52 8.32
N LYS A 153 -16.51 20.82 8.29
CA LYS A 153 -17.02 21.80 9.26
C LYS A 153 -18.53 22.03 9.17
N ASN A 154 -19.09 21.94 7.96
CA ASN A 154 -20.53 22.06 7.76
C ASN A 154 -21.26 20.84 8.32
N LEU A 155 -20.74 19.62 8.10
CA LEU A 155 -21.31 18.39 8.64
C LEU A 155 -21.27 18.37 10.18
N GLU A 156 -20.16 18.77 10.80
CA GLU A 156 -20.05 18.91 12.26
C GLU A 156 -21.09 19.90 12.80
N ARG A 157 -21.22 21.08 12.19
CA ARG A 157 -22.24 22.08 12.58
C ARG A 157 -23.67 21.58 12.39
N GLU A 158 -23.94 20.84 11.32
CA GLU A 158 -25.28 20.30 11.05
C GLU A 158 -25.67 19.25 12.11
N VAL A 159 -24.71 18.41 12.52
CA VAL A 159 -24.87 17.45 13.61
C VAL A 159 -25.09 18.16 14.95
N GLU A 160 -24.31 19.21 15.26
CA GLU A 160 -24.48 20.03 16.46
C GLU A 160 -25.86 20.73 16.48
N MET A 161 -26.26 21.35 15.37
CA MET A 161 -27.56 22.04 15.24
C MET A 161 -28.76 21.10 15.37
N VAL A 162 -28.66 19.88 14.82
CA VAL A 162 -29.71 18.85 14.95
C VAL A 162 -29.75 18.27 16.36
N SER A 163 -28.60 18.19 17.04
CA SER A 163 -28.51 17.81 18.45
C SER A 163 -29.17 18.85 19.36
N ASP A 164 -28.87 20.14 19.14
CA ASP A 164 -29.44 21.25 19.92
C ASP A 164 -30.94 21.43 19.67
N SER A 165 -31.40 21.24 18.42
CA SER A 165 -32.83 21.38 18.06
C SER A 165 -33.72 20.28 18.66
N ARG A 166 -33.14 19.17 19.15
CA ARG A 166 -33.86 18.05 19.78
C ARG A 166 -33.84 18.10 21.32
N ALA A 167 -33.23 19.11 21.94
CA ALA A 167 -33.10 19.21 23.38
C ALA A 167 -34.29 19.94 24.03
N ALA A 168 -35.23 19.17 24.60
CA ALA A 168 -36.07 19.61 25.72
C ALA A 168 -35.19 19.75 26.99
N PRO A 169 -35.60 20.47 28.06
CA PRO A 169 -34.75 20.79 29.21
C PRO A 169 -34.56 19.56 30.12
N HIS A 170 -33.82 18.57 29.63
CA HIS A 170 -33.28 17.49 30.42
C HIS A 170 -31.77 17.56 30.34
N ARG A 171 -31.16 17.79 31.51
CA ARG A 171 -29.73 17.65 31.85
C ARG A 171 -28.92 17.04 30.73
N GLU A 172 -27.90 17.79 30.27
CA GLU A 172 -26.77 17.29 29.50
C GLU A 172 -26.34 15.92 30.07
N VAL A 173 -26.75 14.85 29.40
CA VAL A 173 -26.10 13.56 29.59
C VAL A 173 -24.91 13.64 28.66
N PRO A 174 -23.68 13.81 29.17
CA PRO A 174 -22.51 13.79 28.30
C PRO A 174 -22.59 12.48 27.53
N HIS A 175 -22.61 12.54 26.19
CA HIS A 175 -22.37 11.35 25.40
C HIS A 175 -21.06 10.78 25.93
N PRO A 176 -21.05 9.60 26.59
CA PRO A 176 -19.78 9.04 26.99
C PRO A 176 -19.07 8.83 25.67
N GLU A 177 -17.91 9.48 25.49
CA GLU A 177 -16.94 9.07 24.50
C GLU A 177 -16.76 7.58 24.73
N LYS A 178 -17.51 6.75 24.00
CA LYS A 178 -17.43 5.30 24.14
C LYS A 178 -16.05 5.00 23.60
N SER A 179 -15.10 4.92 24.53
CA SER A 179 -13.70 4.69 24.24
C SER A 179 -13.63 3.59 23.19
N LEU A 180 -13.19 3.95 21.98
CA LEU A 180 -13.18 3.04 20.83
C LEU A 180 -12.42 1.75 21.18
N TYR A 181 -11.45 1.86 22.08
CA TYR A 181 -10.67 0.77 22.63
C TYR A 181 -11.47 -0.24 23.47
N LYS A 182 -12.63 0.13 24.01
CA LYS A 182 -13.52 -0.78 24.77
C LYS A 182 -14.46 -1.58 23.87
N ASN A 183 -14.55 -1.24 22.58
CA ASN A 183 -15.36 -1.99 21.61
C ASN A 183 -14.60 -3.24 21.17
N TRP A 184 -14.85 -4.37 21.83
CA TRP A 184 -14.15 -5.63 21.57
C TRP A 184 -14.28 -6.14 20.12
N PRO A 185 -15.47 -6.15 19.48
CA PRO A 185 -15.59 -6.46 18.05
C PRO A 185 -14.71 -5.60 17.14
N LEU A 186 -14.65 -4.29 17.38
CA LEU A 186 -13.80 -3.38 16.62
C LEU A 186 -12.31 -3.68 16.85
N MET A 187 -11.91 -3.80 18.12
CA MET A 187 -10.51 -4.08 18.49
C MET A 187 -10.03 -5.42 17.97
N SER A 188 -10.85 -6.48 18.03
CA SER A 188 -10.52 -7.79 17.46
C SER A 188 -10.30 -7.73 15.94
N SER A 189 -11.12 -6.95 15.22
CA SER A 189 -10.96 -6.75 13.78
C SER A 189 -9.69 -5.96 13.45
N ILE A 190 -9.35 -4.94 14.25
CA ILE A 190 -8.09 -4.19 14.11
C ILE A 190 -6.88 -5.10 14.36
N ILE A 191 -6.90 -5.89 15.44
CA ILE A 191 -5.81 -6.82 15.77
C ILE A 191 -5.60 -7.82 14.64
N ALA A 192 -6.69 -8.42 14.13
CA ALA A 192 -6.62 -9.34 13.01
C ALA A 192 -6.02 -8.65 11.76
N TYR A 193 -6.49 -7.45 11.42
CA TYR A 193 -5.96 -6.67 10.29
C TYR A 193 -4.45 -6.42 10.44
N CYS A 194 -4.00 -6.02 11.63
CA CYS A 194 -2.59 -5.77 11.92
C CYS A 194 -1.74 -7.03 11.73
N VAL A 195 -2.17 -8.18 12.26
CA VAL A 195 -1.44 -9.45 12.13
C VAL A 195 -1.32 -9.86 10.66
N PHE A 196 -2.42 -9.82 9.91
CA PHE A 196 -2.41 -10.22 8.49
C PHE A 196 -1.64 -9.25 7.60
N THR A 197 -1.78 -7.95 7.83
CA THR A 197 -1.03 -6.94 7.06
C THR A 197 0.47 -7.01 7.38
N LEU A 198 0.84 -7.29 8.64
CA LEU A 198 2.23 -7.51 9.03
C LEU A 198 2.80 -8.74 8.32
N HIS A 199 2.06 -9.85 8.29
CA HIS A 199 2.44 -11.06 7.57
C HIS A 199 2.56 -10.83 6.05
N ASP A 200 1.59 -10.13 5.46
CA ASP A 200 1.60 -9.78 4.03
C ASP A 200 2.82 -8.95 3.65
N THR A 201 3.13 -7.94 4.48
CA THR A 201 4.30 -7.08 4.34
C THR A 201 5.59 -7.89 4.51
N ALA A 202 5.69 -8.72 5.55
CA ALA A 202 6.85 -9.56 5.81
C ALA A 202 7.14 -10.48 4.62
N TYR A 203 6.13 -11.11 4.05
CA TYR A 203 6.29 -11.88 2.82
C TYR A 203 6.87 -11.02 1.68
N SER A 204 6.35 -9.82 1.43
CA SER A 204 6.77 -9.01 0.28
C SER A 204 8.26 -8.62 0.34
N GLU A 205 8.75 -8.32 1.54
CA GLU A 205 10.15 -7.96 1.79
C GLU A 205 11.05 -9.20 1.79
N ILE A 206 10.64 -10.27 2.49
CA ILE A 206 11.41 -11.52 2.60
C ILE A 206 11.51 -12.21 1.24
N PHE A 207 10.42 -12.27 0.47
CA PHE A 207 10.41 -12.89 -0.85
C PHE A 207 11.46 -12.27 -1.78
N SER A 208 11.53 -10.94 -1.81
CA SER A 208 12.48 -10.22 -2.66
C SER A 208 13.93 -10.51 -2.26
N LEU A 209 14.22 -10.55 -0.96
CA LEU A 209 15.55 -10.88 -0.43
C LEU A 209 15.93 -12.34 -0.70
N TRP A 210 15.00 -13.26 -0.45
CA TRP A 210 15.19 -14.70 -0.67
C TRP A 210 15.41 -15.02 -2.15
N ALA A 211 14.64 -14.41 -3.05
CA ALA A 211 14.76 -14.63 -4.49
C ALA A 211 16.13 -14.18 -5.03
N VAL A 212 16.65 -13.03 -4.58
CA VAL A 212 17.97 -12.53 -5.00
C VAL A 212 19.13 -13.33 -4.39
N SER A 213 18.94 -13.94 -3.22
CA SER A 213 20.00 -14.65 -2.50
C SER A 213 20.60 -15.80 -3.31
N GLU A 214 21.89 -16.08 -3.10
CA GLU A 214 22.59 -17.14 -3.83
C GLU A 214 22.02 -18.53 -3.52
N LYS A 215 22.05 -19.43 -4.52
CA LYS A 215 21.58 -20.82 -4.35
C LYS A 215 22.30 -21.56 -3.22
N LYS A 216 23.55 -21.21 -2.92
CA LYS A 216 24.32 -21.77 -1.79
C LYS A 216 23.64 -21.55 -0.44
N TYR A 217 22.93 -20.44 -0.28
CA TYR A 217 22.19 -20.09 0.95
C TYR A 217 20.70 -20.46 0.87
N GLY A 218 20.29 -21.26 -0.12
CA GLY A 218 18.90 -21.62 -0.34
C GLY A 218 18.06 -20.53 -1.00
N GLY A 219 18.68 -19.56 -1.69
CA GLY A 219 17.98 -18.58 -2.53
C GLY A 219 17.86 -19.02 -4.00
N LEU A 220 17.38 -18.13 -4.87
CA LEU A 220 17.15 -18.43 -6.28
C LEU A 220 18.17 -17.80 -7.24
N SER A 221 18.99 -16.87 -6.75
CA SER A 221 19.94 -16.07 -7.55
C SER A 221 19.26 -15.28 -8.67
N PHE A 222 18.05 -14.80 -8.41
CA PHE A 222 17.30 -13.97 -9.36
C PHE A 222 17.92 -12.59 -9.50
N SER A 223 17.89 -12.05 -10.71
CA SER A 223 18.24 -10.64 -10.94
C SER A 223 17.12 -9.72 -10.42
N SER A 224 17.42 -8.43 -10.26
CA SER A 224 16.41 -7.43 -9.89
C SER A 224 15.24 -7.38 -10.89
N LYS A 225 15.52 -7.66 -12.17
CA LYS A 225 14.51 -7.75 -13.22
C LYS A 225 13.58 -8.95 -13.01
N ASP A 226 14.12 -10.12 -12.68
CA ASP A 226 13.32 -11.33 -12.46
C ASP A 226 12.38 -11.17 -11.26
N VAL A 227 12.89 -10.61 -10.15
CA VAL A 227 12.07 -10.31 -8.98
C VAL A 227 10.99 -9.29 -9.30
N GLY A 228 11.35 -8.21 -10.01
CA GLY A 228 10.39 -7.21 -10.47
C GLY A 228 9.29 -7.80 -11.36
N GLN A 229 9.65 -8.74 -12.24
CA GLN A 229 8.70 -9.45 -13.10
C GLN A 229 7.75 -10.34 -12.30
N VAL A 230 8.25 -11.13 -11.33
CA VAL A 230 7.39 -11.95 -10.46
C VAL A 230 6.39 -11.10 -9.69
N LEU A 231 6.85 -10.02 -9.08
CA LEU A 231 5.99 -9.11 -8.32
C LEU A 231 4.97 -8.40 -9.22
N ALA A 232 5.37 -7.98 -10.42
CA ALA A 232 4.45 -7.35 -11.38
C ALA A 232 3.37 -8.33 -11.86
N VAL A 233 3.74 -9.57 -12.19
CA VAL A 233 2.79 -10.63 -12.58
C VAL A 233 1.85 -10.98 -11.42
N SER A 234 2.38 -11.08 -10.20
CA SER A 234 1.57 -11.27 -8.98
C SER A 234 0.56 -10.14 -8.80
N GLY A 235 0.99 -8.87 -8.93
CA GLY A 235 0.10 -7.72 -8.88
C GLY A 235 -0.98 -7.72 -9.97
N ALA A 236 -0.65 -8.16 -11.19
CA ALA A 236 -1.61 -8.24 -12.28
C ALA A 236 -2.64 -9.36 -12.01
N GLY A 237 -2.17 -10.52 -11.55
CA GLY A 237 -3.04 -11.61 -11.10
C GLY A 237 -3.95 -11.20 -9.94
N LEU A 238 -3.45 -10.35 -9.04
CA LEU A 238 -4.22 -9.78 -7.93
C LEU A 238 -5.37 -8.90 -8.42
N LEU A 239 -5.10 -8.02 -9.39
CA LEU A 239 -6.12 -7.17 -10.01
C LEU A 239 -7.20 -8.01 -10.70
N LEU A 240 -6.79 -9.02 -11.48
CA LEU A 240 -7.72 -9.94 -12.14
C LEU A 240 -8.57 -10.71 -11.12
N TYR A 241 -7.95 -11.18 -10.04
CA TYR A 241 -8.65 -11.84 -8.94
C TYR A 241 -9.70 -10.91 -8.31
N GLN A 242 -9.36 -9.66 -8.02
CA GLN A 242 -10.29 -8.67 -7.44
C GLN A 242 -11.50 -8.40 -8.32
N ILE A 243 -11.28 -8.24 -9.63
CA ILE A 243 -12.33 -7.87 -10.58
C ILE A 243 -13.26 -9.05 -10.87
N PHE A 244 -12.68 -10.23 -11.17
CA PHE A 244 -13.45 -11.35 -11.70
C PHE A 244 -13.81 -12.41 -10.65
N VAL A 245 -12.89 -12.73 -9.74
CA VAL A 245 -13.02 -13.91 -8.87
C VAL A 245 -13.58 -13.55 -7.50
N TYR A 246 -13.10 -12.46 -6.89
CA TYR A 246 -13.47 -12.08 -5.52
C TYR A 246 -14.98 -11.90 -5.34
N ARG A 247 -15.67 -11.30 -6.33
CA ARG A 247 -17.14 -11.14 -6.29
C ARG A 247 -17.86 -12.49 -6.17
N HIS A 248 -17.40 -13.50 -6.92
CA HIS A 248 -17.98 -14.83 -6.87
C HIS A 248 -17.68 -15.51 -5.53
N VAL A 249 -16.42 -15.45 -5.10
CA VAL A 249 -16.00 -15.98 -3.80
C VAL A 249 -16.83 -15.38 -2.67
N HIS A 250 -17.02 -14.06 -2.66
CA HIS A 250 -17.83 -13.37 -1.66
C HIS A 250 -19.31 -13.80 -1.72
N LYS A 251 -19.89 -13.93 -2.91
CA LYS A 251 -21.29 -14.35 -3.08
C LYS A 251 -21.55 -15.77 -2.57
N TYR A 252 -20.63 -16.71 -2.78
CA TYR A 252 -20.83 -18.12 -2.43
C TYR A 252 -20.36 -18.49 -1.02
N LEU A 253 -19.21 -17.97 -0.58
CA LEU A 253 -18.58 -18.34 0.69
C LEU A 253 -18.83 -17.30 1.78
N GLY A 254 -19.19 -16.06 1.41
CA GLY A 254 -19.26 -14.95 2.36
C GLY A 254 -17.88 -14.45 2.81
N SER A 255 -17.86 -13.25 3.39
CA SER A 255 -16.65 -12.54 3.81
C SER A 255 -15.80 -13.33 4.83
N ILE A 256 -16.43 -13.84 5.89
CA ILE A 256 -15.72 -14.44 7.04
C ILE A 256 -15.18 -15.83 6.72
N ILE A 257 -15.94 -16.67 6.02
CA ILE A 257 -15.48 -18.04 5.69
C ILE A 257 -14.37 -17.96 4.64
N SER A 258 -14.53 -17.09 3.63
CA SER A 258 -13.49 -16.84 2.63
C SER A 258 -12.15 -16.42 3.26
N SER A 259 -12.17 -15.50 4.24
CA SER A 259 -10.95 -15.07 4.91
C SER A 259 -10.31 -16.17 5.76
N ARG A 260 -11.10 -16.98 6.46
CA ARG A 260 -10.60 -18.13 7.24
C ARG A 260 -9.94 -19.18 6.34
N ILE A 261 -10.55 -19.51 5.22
CA ILE A 261 -9.99 -20.45 4.24
C ILE A 261 -8.68 -19.88 3.66
N ALA A 262 -8.68 -18.62 3.23
CA ALA A 262 -7.49 -17.97 2.68
C ALA A 262 -6.34 -17.92 3.70
N ALA A 263 -6.64 -17.61 4.96
CA ALA A 263 -5.66 -17.63 6.05
C ALA A 263 -5.09 -19.04 6.27
N ALA A 264 -5.94 -20.06 6.37
CA ALA A 264 -5.52 -21.44 6.56
C ALA A 264 -4.67 -21.97 5.40
N LEU A 265 -5.05 -21.66 4.15
CA LEU A 265 -4.33 -22.09 2.95
C LEU A 265 -3.03 -21.31 2.70
N SER A 266 -2.88 -20.11 3.28
CA SER A 266 -1.63 -19.36 3.16
C SER A 266 -0.44 -20.05 3.84
N ILE A 267 -0.69 -20.79 4.93
CA ILE A 267 0.34 -21.51 5.70
C ILE A 267 1.02 -22.61 4.85
N PRO A 268 0.30 -23.61 4.30
CA PRO A 268 0.92 -24.64 3.47
C PRO A 268 1.53 -24.05 2.21
N LEU A 269 0.92 -23.01 1.61
CA LEU A 269 1.49 -22.32 0.46
C LEU A 269 2.88 -21.75 0.77
N LEU A 270 3.05 -21.06 1.89
CA LEU A 270 4.35 -20.52 2.30
C LEU A 270 5.35 -21.62 2.65
N ALA A 271 4.89 -22.71 3.25
CA ALA A 271 5.73 -23.88 3.51
C ALA A 271 6.28 -24.52 2.23
N THR A 272 5.66 -24.30 1.06
CA THR A 272 6.19 -24.79 -0.22
C THR A 272 7.38 -23.99 -0.77
N TYR A 273 7.59 -22.73 -0.35
CA TYR A 273 8.62 -21.85 -0.94
C TYR A 273 10.05 -22.38 -0.82
N PRO A 274 10.50 -22.89 0.34
CA PRO A 274 11.84 -23.47 0.46
C PRO A 274 12.07 -24.64 -0.51
N PHE A 275 11.04 -25.44 -0.79
CA PHE A 275 11.15 -26.58 -1.70
C PHE A 275 11.22 -26.18 -3.17
N MET A 276 10.75 -24.97 -3.53
CA MET A 276 10.89 -24.46 -4.89
C MET A 276 12.35 -24.30 -5.29
N THR A 277 13.28 -24.16 -4.35
CA THR A 277 14.73 -24.08 -4.63
C THR A 277 15.29 -25.32 -5.34
N HIS A 278 14.64 -26.47 -5.19
CA HIS A 278 15.01 -27.72 -5.87
C HIS A 278 14.54 -27.78 -7.33
N LEU A 279 13.65 -26.86 -7.75
CA LEU A 279 13.19 -26.77 -9.12
C LEU A 279 14.16 -25.92 -9.97
N SER A 280 14.19 -26.19 -11.27
CA SER A 280 15.01 -25.43 -12.21
C SER A 280 14.26 -25.14 -13.51
N GLY A 281 14.73 -24.13 -14.24
CA GLY A 281 14.18 -23.73 -15.54
C GLY A 281 12.71 -23.29 -15.47
N THR A 282 11.92 -23.73 -16.43
CA THR A 282 10.51 -23.35 -16.60
C THR A 282 9.62 -23.79 -15.45
N LYS A 283 9.92 -24.94 -14.82
CA LYS A 283 9.16 -25.48 -13.68
C LYS A 283 9.24 -24.55 -12.47
N LEU A 284 10.44 -24.03 -12.19
CA LEU A 284 10.66 -23.06 -11.12
C LEU A 284 9.86 -21.77 -11.38
N GLY A 285 9.96 -21.23 -12.60
CA GLY A 285 9.23 -20.03 -12.98
C GLY A 285 7.72 -20.18 -12.78
N LEU A 286 7.12 -21.24 -13.33
CA LEU A 286 5.69 -21.52 -13.17
C LEU A 286 5.29 -21.64 -11.70
N ALA A 287 6.02 -22.42 -10.90
CA ALA A 287 5.72 -22.61 -9.49
C ALA A 287 5.70 -21.27 -8.72
N ILE A 288 6.70 -20.41 -8.94
CA ILE A 288 6.80 -19.10 -8.29
C ILE A 288 5.68 -18.17 -8.74
N TYR A 289 5.42 -18.06 -10.04
CA TYR A 289 4.35 -17.17 -10.55
C TYR A 289 2.99 -17.59 -10.00
N PHE A 290 2.66 -18.88 -10.04
CA PHE A 290 1.41 -19.38 -9.47
C PHE A 290 1.34 -19.13 -7.96
N ALA A 291 2.40 -19.45 -7.22
CA ALA A 291 2.42 -19.26 -5.78
C ALA A 291 2.31 -17.78 -5.38
N ALA A 292 2.94 -16.87 -6.13
CA ALA A 292 2.87 -15.44 -5.87
C ALA A 292 1.47 -14.87 -6.18
N VAL A 293 0.81 -15.33 -7.25
CA VAL A 293 -0.57 -14.93 -7.58
C VAL A 293 -1.56 -15.47 -6.54
N ILE A 294 -1.46 -16.75 -6.18
CA ILE A 294 -2.34 -17.37 -5.18
C ILE A 294 -2.16 -16.70 -3.81
N LYS A 295 -0.92 -16.43 -3.40
CA LYS A 295 -0.65 -15.70 -2.16
C LYS A 295 -1.31 -14.33 -2.17
N GLY A 296 -1.19 -13.59 -3.28
CA GLY A 296 -1.85 -12.30 -3.46
C GLY A 296 -3.37 -12.41 -3.28
N ALA A 297 -4.00 -13.38 -3.96
CA ALA A 297 -5.44 -13.63 -3.86
C ALA A 297 -5.88 -13.91 -2.42
N PHE A 298 -5.11 -14.68 -1.65
CA PHE A 298 -5.38 -14.92 -0.24
C PHE A 298 -5.27 -13.65 0.60
N ALA A 299 -4.21 -12.85 0.41
CA ALA A 299 -4.02 -11.59 1.13
C ALA A 299 -5.19 -10.61 0.91
N VAL A 300 -5.65 -10.46 -0.33
CA VAL A 300 -6.80 -9.60 -0.65
C VAL A 300 -8.10 -10.13 -0.07
N SER A 301 -8.32 -11.44 -0.14
CA SER A 301 -9.52 -12.05 0.44
C SER A 301 -9.62 -11.73 1.93
N VAL A 302 -8.51 -11.84 2.65
CA VAL A 302 -8.46 -11.53 4.09
C VAL A 302 -8.64 -10.03 4.35
N ASN A 303 -7.90 -9.17 3.67
CA ASN A 303 -7.95 -7.71 3.90
C ASN A 303 -9.32 -7.10 3.60
N ASN A 304 -9.94 -7.48 2.48
CA ASN A 304 -11.27 -6.99 2.12
C ASN A 304 -12.33 -7.50 3.10
N SER A 305 -12.22 -8.76 3.53
CA SER A 305 -13.17 -9.34 4.48
C SER A 305 -13.11 -8.72 5.88
N ILE A 306 -11.91 -8.39 6.36
CA ILE A 306 -11.74 -7.70 7.64
C ILE A 306 -12.30 -6.27 7.54
N SER A 307 -12.06 -5.58 6.42
CA SER A 307 -12.59 -4.23 6.19
C SER A 307 -14.12 -4.22 6.18
N LEU A 308 -14.75 -5.22 5.56
CA LEU A 308 -16.22 -5.40 5.55
C LEU A 308 -16.80 -5.76 6.91
N SER A 309 -16.01 -6.33 7.82
CA SER A 309 -16.48 -6.67 9.18
C SER A 309 -16.44 -5.47 10.14
N GLN A 310 -15.83 -4.35 9.72
CA GLN A 310 -15.73 -3.11 10.50
C GLN A 310 -16.89 -2.14 10.24
N THR A 311 -17.62 -2.31 9.13
CA THR A 311 -18.83 -1.57 8.75
C THR A 311 -20.09 -2.27 9.25
#